data_AF-A0A3C0VA07-F1
#
_entry.id   AF-A0A3C0VA07-F1
#
_cell.length_a   1.000
_cell.length_b   1.000
_cell.length_c   1.000
_cell.angle_alpha   90.00
_cell.angle_beta   90.00
_cell.angle_gamma   90.00
#
_symmetry.space_group_name_H-M   'P 1'
#
loop_
_entity.id
_entity.type
_entity.pdbx_description
1 polymer ?
#
loop_
_entity_poly.entity_id
_entity_poly.type
_entity_poly.pdbx_seq_one_letter_code
_entity_poly.pdbx_strand_id
1 'polypeptide(L)'
;MAVDVKPEQFLQAAKDHKADVVGMSALLTTTMDNMRTTVNILKQGGFHGRIIVGGAPVTQGFADQIGADLFAEDAATAVDKVKTALGIA
;
A
#
# COMPACT_ATOMS: atom_id res chain seq x y z
N MET A 1 14.75 0.61 6.15
CA MET A 1 13.42 0.02 6.41
C MET A 1 12.79 0.83 7.52
N ALA A 2 11.64 1.43 7.30
CA ALA A 2 10.92 2.17 8.33
C ALA A 2 9.85 1.28 8.94
N VAL A 3 9.75 1.30 10.26
CA VAL A 3 8.69 0.64 11.05
C VAL A 3 7.94 1.72 11.81
N ASP A 4 6.66 1.48 12.13
CA ASP A 4 5.80 2.44 12.85
C ASP A 4 5.67 3.83 12.20
N VAL A 5 5.61 3.86 10.86
CA VAL A 5 5.40 5.09 10.09
C VAL A 5 3.97 5.60 10.28
N LYS A 6 3.81 6.89 10.60
CA LYS A 6 2.48 7.49 10.73
C LYS A 6 1.78 7.57 9.37
N PRO A 7 0.46 7.35 9.30
CA PRO A 7 -0.30 7.40 8.05
C PRO A 7 -0.07 8.68 7.21
N GLU A 8 0.05 9.84 7.85
CA GLU A 8 0.23 11.12 7.18
C GLU A 8 1.59 11.22 6.48
N GLN A 9 2.61 10.53 6.99
CA GLN A 9 3.96 10.52 6.40
C GLN A 9 3.98 9.80 5.05
N PHE A 10 3.10 8.80 4.84
CA PHE A 10 2.98 8.14 3.54
C PHE A 10 2.51 9.10 2.45
N LEU A 11 1.49 9.92 2.73
CA LEU A 11 0.99 10.89 1.77
C LEU A 11 2.03 11.96 1.46
N GLN A 12 2.71 12.46 2.49
CA GLN A 12 3.76 13.46 2.31
C GLN A 12 4.90 12.90 1.45
N ALA A 13 5.43 11.72 1.79
CA ALA A 13 6.49 11.07 1.03
C ALA A 13 6.05 10.77 -0.41
N ALA A 14 4.81 10.30 -0.61
CA ALA A 14 4.28 10.02 -1.94
C ALA A 14 4.23 11.29 -2.81
N LYS A 15 3.88 12.45 -2.23
CA LYS A 15 3.89 13.74 -2.93
C LYS A 15 5.31 14.24 -3.20
N ASP A 16 6.18 14.23 -2.19
CA ASP A 16 7.55 14.75 -2.28
C ASP A 16 8.37 13.98 -3.31
N HIS A 17 8.18 12.66 -3.37
CA HIS A 17 8.90 11.79 -4.30
C HIS A 17 8.17 11.55 -5.62
N LYS A 18 6.97 12.13 -5.81
CA LYS A 18 6.10 11.87 -6.97
C LYS A 18 5.95 10.37 -7.24
N ALA A 19 5.67 9.61 -6.17
CA ALA A 19 5.68 8.16 -6.23
C ALA A 19 4.58 7.63 -7.15
N ASP A 20 4.91 6.67 -8.03
CA ASP A 20 3.92 5.94 -8.82
C ASP A 20 3.21 4.85 -8.00
N VAL A 21 3.87 4.36 -6.95
CA VAL A 21 3.41 3.25 -6.11
C VAL A 21 3.73 3.49 -4.65
N VAL A 22 2.79 3.19 -3.76
CA VAL A 22 3.00 3.10 -2.32
C VAL A 22 2.78 1.66 -1.87
N GLY A 23 3.81 1.06 -1.28
CA GLY A 23 3.76 -0.28 -0.71
C GLY A 23 3.68 -0.27 0.81
N MET A 24 2.85 -1.14 1.38
CA MET A 24 2.68 -1.26 2.83
C MET A 24 2.52 -2.72 3.25
N SER A 25 3.10 -3.06 4.40
CA SER A 25 3.06 -4.39 4.99
C SER A 25 2.54 -4.33 6.42
N ALA A 26 1.71 -5.30 6.80
CA ALA A 26 1.23 -5.49 8.17
C ALA A 26 1.49 -6.94 8.61
N LEU A 27 1.95 -7.13 9.85
CA LEU A 27 2.16 -8.46 10.44
C LEU A 27 1.27 -8.72 11.66
N LEU A 28 0.65 -7.68 12.20
CA LEU A 28 -0.25 -7.72 13.36
C LEU A 28 -1.62 -7.18 12.97
N THR A 29 -2.69 -7.65 13.62
CA THR A 29 -4.05 -7.13 13.38
C THR A 29 -4.17 -5.63 13.70
N THR A 30 -3.48 -5.14 14.74
CA THR A 30 -3.39 -3.71 15.06
C THR A 30 -2.75 -2.90 13.93
N THR A 31 -1.76 -3.46 13.24
CA THR A 31 -1.14 -2.80 12.08
C THR A 31 -2.04 -2.81 10.84
N MET A 32 -3.03 -3.70 10.76
CA MET A 32 -4.02 -3.69 9.67
C MET A 32 -4.99 -2.50 9.80
N ASP A 33 -5.37 -2.10 11.01
CA ASP A 33 -6.20 -0.90 11.18
C ASP A 33 -5.44 0.37 10.76
N ASN A 34 -4.15 0.47 11.09
CA ASN A 34 -3.28 1.55 10.59
C ASN A 34 -3.15 1.53 9.07
N MET A 35 -3.06 0.34 8.46
CA MET A 35 -3.05 0.18 7.00
C MET A 35 -4.32 0.77 6.39
N ARG A 36 -5.50 0.45 6.92
CA ARG A 36 -6.78 1.03 6.46
C ARG A 36 -6.78 2.55 6.53
N THR A 37 -6.35 3.12 7.66
CA THR A 37 -6.27 4.58 7.84
C THR A 37 -5.34 5.22 6.81
N THR A 38 -4.20 4.58 6.54
CA THR A 38 -3.21 5.07 5.56
C THR A 38 -3.77 5.04 4.14
N VAL A 39 -4.43 3.96 3.73
CA VAL A 39 -5.08 3.88 2.41
C VAL A 39 -6.13 4.99 2.25
N ASN A 40 -6.94 5.23 3.29
CA ASN A 40 -7.93 6.30 3.28
C ASN A 40 -7.28 7.68 3.13
N ILE A 41 -6.21 7.97 3.88
CA ILE A 41 -5.49 9.24 3.80
C ILE A 41 -4.84 9.43 2.42
N LEU A 42 -4.26 8.39 1.83
CA LEU A 42 -3.69 8.46 0.49
C LEU A 42 -4.75 8.83 -0.55
N LYS A 43 -5.90 8.15 -0.53
CA LYS A 43 -7.01 8.42 -1.45
C LYS A 43 -7.61 9.81 -1.26
N GLN A 44 -7.92 10.19 -0.02
CA GLN A 44 -8.48 11.51 0.29
C GLN A 44 -7.47 12.65 0.05
N GLY A 45 -6.18 12.34 0.22
CA GLY A 45 -5.08 13.28 0.05
C GLY A 45 -4.69 13.55 -1.40
N GLY A 46 -5.39 12.95 -2.36
CA GLY A 46 -5.13 13.12 -3.80
C GLY A 46 -3.92 12.34 -4.31
N PHE A 47 -3.57 11.21 -3.68
CA PHE A 47 -2.60 10.30 -4.27
C PHE A 47 -3.23 9.57 -5.46
N HIS A 48 -2.62 9.68 -6.63
CA HIS A 48 -3.11 9.09 -7.88
C HIS A 48 -2.32 7.85 -8.33
N GLY A 49 -1.27 7.48 -7.60
CA GLY A 49 -0.51 6.26 -7.87
C GLY A 49 -1.23 5.00 -7.38
N ARG A 50 -0.57 3.85 -7.52
CA ARG A 50 -1.12 2.55 -7.08
C ARG A 50 -0.73 2.24 -5.64
N ILE A 51 -1.67 1.73 -4.86
CA ILE A 51 -1.43 1.28 -3.50
C ILE A 51 -1.38 -0.25 -3.48
N ILE A 52 -0.26 -0.82 -3.04
CA ILE A 52 -0.08 -2.27 -2.88
C ILE A 52 0.07 -2.64 -1.41
N VAL A 53 -0.70 -3.63 -0.96
CA VAL A 53 -0.70 -4.13 0.42
C VAL A 53 -0.29 -5.60 0.49
N GLY A 54 0.34 -5.99 1.61
CA GLY A 54 0.71 -7.37 1.89
C GLY A 54 1.07 -7.62 3.35
N GLY A 55 1.59 -8.81 3.63
CA GLY A 55 1.98 -9.26 4.96
C GLY A 55 1.11 -10.41 5.49
N ALA A 56 1.59 -11.11 6.53
CA ALA A 56 1.07 -12.41 6.95
C ALA A 56 -0.46 -12.48 7.21
N PRO A 57 -1.11 -11.51 7.88
CA PRO A 57 -2.56 -11.53 8.10
C PRO A 57 -3.37 -10.86 6.96
N VAL A 58 -2.71 -10.28 5.95
CA VAL A 58 -3.38 -9.54 4.88
C VAL A 58 -3.88 -10.50 3.81
N THR A 59 -5.12 -10.30 3.38
CA THR A 59 -5.76 -11.09 2.32
C THR A 59 -6.27 -10.17 1.21
N GLN A 60 -6.55 -10.75 0.04
CA GLN A 60 -7.20 -10.01 -1.05
C GLN A 60 -8.51 -9.34 -0.59
N GLY A 61 -9.35 -10.06 0.17
CA GLY A 61 -10.61 -9.50 0.65
C GLY A 61 -10.42 -8.30 1.59
N PHE A 62 -9.39 -8.32 2.43
CA PHE A 62 -9.04 -7.14 3.24
C PHE A 62 -8.52 -5.98 2.38
N ALA A 63 -7.67 -6.26 1.40
CA ALA A 63 -7.16 -5.26 0.46
C ALA A 63 -8.30 -4.57 -0.30
N ASP A 64 -9.27 -5.35 -0.80
CA ASP A 64 -10.46 -4.84 -1.50
C ASP A 64 -11.32 -3.98 -0.56
N GLN A 65 -11.52 -4.44 0.68
CA GLN A 65 -12.32 -3.74 1.69
C GLN A 65 -11.76 -2.35 2.02
N ILE A 66 -10.43 -2.22 2.11
CA ILE A 66 -9.79 -0.92 2.39
C ILE A 66 -9.55 -0.11 1.11
N GLY A 67 -9.79 -0.71 -0.06
CA GLY A 67 -9.63 -0.09 -1.36
C GLY A 67 -8.18 0.02 -1.84
N ALA A 68 -7.29 -0.88 -1.44
CA ALA A 68 -5.98 -0.96 -2.08
C ALA A 68 -6.13 -1.36 -3.56
N ASP A 69 -5.21 -0.91 -4.42
CA ASP A 69 -5.25 -1.25 -5.85
C ASP A 69 -4.71 -2.66 -6.13
N LEU A 70 -3.77 -3.11 -5.31
CA LEU A 70 -3.07 -4.38 -5.46
C LEU A 70 -2.88 -5.05 -4.10
N PHE A 71 -2.90 -6.38 -4.12
CA PHE A 71 -2.51 -7.24 -3.00
C PHE A 71 -1.44 -8.21 -3.47
N ALA A 72 -0.46 -8.51 -2.62
CA ALA A 72 0.50 -9.58 -2.87
C ALA A 72 0.81 -10.37 -1.59
N GLU A 73 0.88 -11.69 -1.74
CA GLU A 73 1.21 -12.63 -0.67
C GLU A 73 2.71 -12.67 -0.36
N ASP A 74 3.55 -12.32 -1.35
CA ASP A 74 4.99 -12.30 -1.25
C ASP A 74 5.61 -11.16 -2.06
N ALA A 75 6.92 -10.94 -1.85
CA ALA A 75 7.65 -9.85 -2.47
C ALA A 75 7.85 -10.01 -3.99
N ALA A 76 8.01 -11.23 -4.50
CA ALA A 76 8.21 -11.46 -5.93
C ALA A 76 6.91 -11.16 -6.69
N THR A 77 5.80 -11.71 -6.21
CA THR A 77 4.45 -11.44 -6.73
C THR A 77 4.12 -9.95 -6.68
N ALA A 78 4.54 -9.23 -5.63
CA ALA A 78 4.36 -7.78 -5.53
C ALA A 78 5.07 -7.03 -6.68
N VAL A 79 6.32 -7.39 -6.98
CA VAL A 79 7.10 -6.78 -8.06
C VAL A 79 6.42 -6.99 -9.41
N ASP A 80 5.97 -8.22 -9.70
CA ASP A 80 5.35 -8.54 -10.98
C ASP A 80 4.00 -7.84 -11.17
N LYS A 81 3.19 -7.76 -10.10
CA LYS A 81 1.93 -7.01 -10.12
C LYS A 81 2.16 -5.52 -10.35
N VAL A 82 3.17 -4.93 -9.70
CA VAL A 82 3.51 -3.51 -9.88
C VAL A 82 3.98 -3.23 -11.30
N LYS A 83 4.91 -4.04 -11.84
CA LYS A 83 5.37 -3.89 -13.24
C LYS A 83 4.21 -3.94 -14.23
N THR A 84 3.31 -4.90 -14.05
CA THR A 84 2.11 -5.06 -14.88
C THR A 84 1.19 -3.85 -14.75
N ALA A 85 0.94 -3.36 -13.53
CA ALA A 85 0.07 -2.22 -13.28
C ALA A 85 0.63 -0.90 -13.85
N LEU A 86 1.95 -0.78 -13.97
CA LEU A 86 2.64 0.36 -14.57
C LEU A 86 2.93 0.21 -16.07
N GLY A 87 2.68 -0.97 -16.67
CA GLY A 87 2.94 -1.24 -18.08
C GLY A 87 4.43 -1.34 -18.44
N ILE A 88 5.27 -1.79 -17.49
CA ILE A 88 6.73 -1.91 -17.65
C ILE A 88 7.13 -3.39 -17.85
N ALA A 89 6.27 -4.16 -18.52
CA ALA A 89 6.48 -5.59 -18.79
C ALA A 89 7.25 -5.81 -20.11
#